data_AF-A0A7C8IBW3-F1
#
_entry.id   AF-A0A7C8IBW3-F1
#
_cell.length_a   1.000
_cell.length_b   1.000
_cell.length_c   1.000
_cell.angle_alpha   90.00
_cell.angle_beta   90.00
_cell.angle_gamma   90.00
#
_symmetry.space_group_name_H-M   'P 1'
#
loop_
_entity.id
_entity.type
_entity.pdbx_description
1 polymer ?
#
loop_
_entity_poly.entity_id
_entity_poly.type
_entity_poly.pdbx_seq_one_letter_code
_entity_poly.pdbx_strand_id
1 'polypeptide(L)'
;MYPFTYGPKAALLKFGFPEHIAVSKAAWPIIKVGSARVSTIGIALWGMYIGGHLEAMDILIAAMGWMALIDGLVCYQEGAPGSATFRVSSTCAVALWGLLGMTSGKHF
;
A
#
# COMPACT_ATOMS: atom_id res chain seq x y z
N MET A 1 -3.23 8.68 -5.40
CA MET A 1 -3.22 9.29 -6.75
C MET A 1 -2.44 8.35 -7.66
N TYR A 2 -3.06 7.79 -8.70
CA TYR A 2 -2.41 6.75 -9.52
C TYR A 2 -1.50 7.36 -10.59
N PRO A 3 -0.32 6.76 -10.88
CA PRO A 3 0.57 7.19 -11.95
C PRO A 3 -0.11 7.29 -13.32
N PHE A 4 -1.14 6.47 -13.53
CA PHE A 4 -1.87 6.36 -14.79
C PHE A 4 -2.86 7.51 -15.02
N THR A 5 -3.32 8.18 -13.95
CA THR A 5 -4.31 9.27 -14.04
C THR A 5 -3.71 10.64 -13.83
N TYR A 6 -2.66 10.77 -13.01
CA TYR A 6 -2.07 12.07 -12.66
C TYR A 6 -0.55 12.16 -12.84
N GLY A 7 0.06 11.14 -13.43
CA GLY A 7 1.48 11.11 -13.76
C GLY A 7 2.38 10.51 -12.65
N PRO A 8 3.54 9.95 -13.05
CA PRO A 8 4.42 9.20 -12.14
C PRO A 8 5.12 10.07 -11.10
N LYS A 9 5.46 11.33 -11.42
CA LYS A 9 6.05 12.28 -10.46
C LYS A 9 5.10 12.56 -9.30
N ALA A 10 3.85 12.89 -9.60
CA ALA A 10 2.84 13.18 -8.58
C ALA A 10 2.57 11.95 -7.70
N ALA A 11 2.60 10.75 -8.29
CA ALA A 11 2.50 9.50 -7.54
C ALA A 11 3.68 9.27 -6.59
N LEU A 12 4.92 9.53 -7.03
CA LEU A 12 6.12 9.43 -6.19
C LEU A 12 6.11 10.43 -5.03
N LEU A 13 5.71 11.68 -5.29
CA LEU A 13 5.55 12.69 -4.24
C LEU A 13 4.49 12.29 -3.21
N LYS A 14 3.34 11.78 -3.67
CA LYS A 14 2.28 11.28 -2.79
C LYS A 14 2.66 10.00 -2.06
N PHE A 15 3.52 9.19 -2.66
CA PHE A 15 4.11 8.03 -2.00
C PHE A 15 5.00 8.47 -0.81
N GLY A 16 5.55 9.68 -0.86
CA GLY A 16 6.35 10.26 0.22
C GLY A 16 7.82 10.43 -0.15
N PHE A 17 8.18 10.31 -1.44
CA PHE A 17 9.55 10.60 -1.88
C PHE A 17 9.79 12.11 -2.03
N PRO A 18 11.02 12.59 -1.81
CA PRO A 18 11.42 13.96 -2.05
C PRO A 18 11.47 14.30 -3.55
N GLU A 19 11.40 15.59 -3.87
CA GLU A 19 11.31 16.11 -5.24
C GLU A 19 12.43 15.58 -6.16
N HIS A 20 13.67 15.48 -5.65
CA HIS A 20 14.82 15.04 -6.44
C HIS A 20 14.71 13.57 -6.91
N ILE A 21 14.04 12.71 -6.14
CA ILE A 21 13.72 11.32 -6.54
C ILE A 21 12.51 11.32 -7.47
N ALA A 22 11.48 12.12 -7.16
CA ALA A 22 10.23 12.14 -7.92
C ALA A 22 10.39 12.59 -9.39
N VAL A 23 11.36 13.48 -9.66
CA VAL A 23 11.67 13.93 -11.04
C VAL A 23 12.51 12.92 -11.83
N SER A 24 13.10 11.90 -11.17
CA SER A 24 13.91 10.89 -11.84
C SER A 24 13.06 10.01 -12.74
N LYS A 25 13.29 10.12 -14.05
CA LYS A 25 12.58 9.29 -15.06
C LYS A 25 12.85 7.80 -14.88
N ALA A 26 13.97 7.42 -14.27
CA ALA A 26 14.29 6.03 -13.97
C ALA A 26 13.32 5.41 -12.93
N ALA A 27 12.76 6.23 -12.03
CA ALA A 27 11.81 5.77 -11.01
C ALA A 27 10.37 5.61 -11.55
N TRP A 28 10.05 6.21 -12.71
CA TRP A 28 8.69 6.29 -13.23
C TRP A 28 8.07 4.94 -13.69
N PRO A 29 8.81 4.04 -14.35
CA PRO A 29 8.29 2.70 -14.66
C PRO A 29 8.01 1.90 -13.39
N ILE A 30 8.89 2.01 -12.38
CA ILE A 30 8.77 1.28 -11.12
C ILE A 30 7.52 1.70 -10.34
N ILE A 31 7.25 3.01 -10.22
CA ILE A 31 6.04 3.47 -9.52
C ILE A 31 4.75 3.06 -10.25
N LYS A 32 4.77 2.99 -11.59
CA LYS A 32 3.64 2.49 -12.38
C LYS A 32 3.36 1.02 -12.09
N VAL A 33 4.38 0.17 -12.15
CA VAL A 33 4.25 -1.27 -11.85
C VAL A 33 3.86 -1.49 -10.39
N GLY A 34 4.49 -0.78 -9.46
CA GLY A 34 4.15 -0.83 -8.03
C GLY A 34 2.68 -0.44 -7.77
N SER A 35 2.23 0.65 -8.38
CA SER A 35 0.84 1.08 -8.25
C SER A 35 -0.15 0.10 -8.88
N ALA A 36 0.23 -0.56 -9.97
CA ALA A 36 -0.59 -1.63 -10.56
C ALA A 36 -0.78 -2.79 -9.58
N ARG A 37 0.30 -3.24 -8.90
CA ARG A 37 0.22 -4.32 -7.89
C ARG A 37 -0.71 -3.95 -6.73
N VAL A 38 -0.64 -2.71 -6.24
CA VAL A 38 -1.56 -2.23 -5.19
C VAL A 38 -3.01 -2.20 -5.68
N SER A 39 -3.25 -1.78 -6.93
CA SER A 39 -4.61 -1.81 -7.49
C SER A 39 -5.13 -3.24 -7.68
N THR A 40 -4.26 -4.20 -8.03
CA THR A 40 -4.63 -5.63 -8.11
C THR A 40 -5.09 -6.17 -6.76
N ILE A 41 -4.44 -5.77 -5.66
CA ILE A 41 -4.88 -6.12 -4.31
C ILE A 41 -6.29 -5.58 -4.04
N GLY A 42 -6.56 -4.31 -4.38
CA GLY A 42 -7.90 -3.73 -4.22
C GLY A 42 -8.97 -4.48 -5.02
N ILE A 43 -8.65 -4.87 -6.26
CA ILE A 43 -9.55 -5.67 -7.11
C ILE A 43 -9.79 -7.06 -6.50
N ALA A 44 -8.75 -7.70 -5.96
CA ALA A 44 -8.86 -9.00 -5.32
C ALA A 44 -9.74 -8.95 -4.05
N LEU A 45 -9.55 -7.93 -3.20
CA LEU A 45 -10.40 -7.67 -2.04
C LEU A 45 -11.85 -7.46 -2.44
N TRP A 46 -12.11 -6.70 -3.49
CA TRP A 46 -13.45 -6.48 -4.02
C TRP A 46 -14.10 -7.78 -4.53
N GLY A 47 -13.35 -8.59 -5.26
CA GLY A 47 -13.82 -9.90 -5.75
C GLY A 47 -14.15 -10.85 -4.59
N MET A 48 -13.29 -10.94 -3.58
CA MET A 48 -13.53 -11.75 -2.38
C MET A 48 -14.73 -11.26 -1.59
N TYR A 49 -14.93 -9.94 -1.50
CA TYR A 49 -16.09 -9.35 -0.84
C TYR A 49 -17.40 -9.75 -1.53
N ILE A 50 -17.47 -9.62 -2.86
CA ILE A 50 -18.65 -10.04 -3.64
C ILE A 50 -18.89 -11.55 -3.50
N GLY A 51 -17.84 -12.35 -3.42
CA GLY A 51 -17.91 -13.80 -3.19
C GLY A 51 -18.20 -14.22 -1.74
N GLY A 52 -18.31 -13.29 -0.79
CA GLY A 52 -18.50 -13.59 0.62
C GLY A 52 -17.30 -14.25 1.32
N HIS A 53 -16.12 -14.22 0.71
CA HIS A 53 -14.89 -14.83 1.23
C HIS A 53 -14.16 -13.90 2.22
N LEU A 54 -14.84 -13.50 3.30
CA LEU A 54 -14.33 -12.50 4.25
C LEU A 54 -13.08 -12.97 5.00
N GLU A 55 -12.97 -14.27 5.30
CA GLU A 55 -11.76 -14.82 5.94
C GLU A 55 -10.54 -14.75 5.02
N ALA A 56 -10.72 -14.95 3.72
CA ALA A 56 -9.65 -14.79 2.74
C ALA A 56 -9.23 -13.32 2.61
N MET A 57 -10.17 -12.38 2.78
CA MET A 57 -9.85 -10.94 2.84
C MET A 57 -8.97 -10.62 4.06
N ASP A 58 -9.31 -11.15 5.24
CA ASP A 58 -8.52 -10.95 6.46
C ASP A 58 -7.07 -11.46 6.29
N ILE A 59 -6.89 -12.63 5.68
CA ILE A 59 -5.55 -13.17 5.36
C ILE A 59 -4.80 -12.24 4.41
N LEU A 60 -5.46 -11.74 3.36
CA LEU A 60 -4.81 -10.87 2.39
C LEU A 60 -4.45 -9.52 3.03
N ILE A 61 -5.35 -8.94 3.83
CA ILE A 61 -5.13 -7.70 4.59
C ILE A 61 -3.96 -7.88 5.57
N ALA A 62 -3.89 -8.99 6.29
CA ALA A 62 -2.77 -9.32 7.17
C ALA A 62 -1.44 -9.39 6.40
N ALA A 63 -1.44 -10.04 5.23
CA ALA A 63 -0.26 -10.15 4.37
C ALA A 63 0.23 -8.79 3.85
N MET A 64 -0.65 -7.79 3.73
CA MET A 64 -0.26 -6.41 3.40
C MET A 64 0.68 -5.80 4.45
N GLY A 65 0.78 -6.37 5.66
CA GLY A 65 1.76 -5.99 6.67
C GLY A 65 3.21 -6.08 6.19
N TRP A 66 3.52 -7.00 5.26
CA TRP A 66 4.85 -7.03 4.63
C TRP A 66 5.13 -5.78 3.81
N MET A 67 4.12 -5.26 3.08
CA MET A 67 4.26 -4.00 2.35
C MET A 67 4.46 -2.83 3.30
N ALA A 68 3.79 -2.81 4.46
CA ALA A 68 4.01 -1.80 5.50
C ALA A 68 5.48 -1.71 5.92
N LEU A 69 6.10 -2.88 6.14
CA LEU A 69 7.48 -2.99 6.58
C LEU A 69 8.44 -2.50 5.50
N ILE A 70 8.29 -2.97 4.27
CA ILE A 70 9.17 -2.58 3.16
C ILE A 70 9.00 -1.09 2.81
N ASP A 71 7.77 -0.59 2.72
CA ASP A 71 7.50 0.81 2.46
C ASP A 71 8.06 1.71 3.57
N GLY A 72 7.94 1.26 4.82
CA GLY A 72 8.52 1.93 5.98
C GLY A 72 10.04 2.03 5.91
N LEU A 73 10.72 0.92 5.61
CA LEU A 73 12.17 0.88 5.46
C LEU A 73 12.66 1.79 4.33
N VAL A 74 12.01 1.73 3.16
CA VAL A 74 12.38 2.56 2.00
C VAL A 74 12.12 4.04 2.28
N CYS A 75 10.96 4.40 2.84
CA CYS A 75 10.67 5.80 3.18
C CYS A 75 11.51 6.32 4.35
N TYR A 76 12.03 5.45 5.22
CA TYR A 76 12.96 5.85 6.27
C TYR A 76 14.34 6.22 5.68
N GLN A 77 14.79 5.51 4.65
CA GLN A 77 16.08 5.75 3.99
C GLN A 77 16.02 6.89 2.97
N GLU A 78 14.99 6.90 2.13
CA GLU A 78 14.92 7.72 0.91
C GLU A 78 13.71 8.67 0.90
N GLY A 79 12.85 8.61 1.92
CA GLY A 79 11.60 9.37 1.97
C GLY A 79 11.75 10.78 2.52
N ALA A 80 10.73 11.60 2.28
CA ALA A 80 10.59 12.90 2.91
C ALA A 80 10.32 12.75 4.43
N PRO A 81 10.67 13.76 5.26
CA PRO A 81 10.42 13.71 6.69
C PRO A 81 8.96 13.39 7.03
N GLY A 82 8.73 12.40 7.89
CA GLY A 82 7.39 11.97 8.32
C GLY A 82 6.64 11.05 7.35
N SER A 83 7.16 10.79 6.15
CA SER A 83 6.55 9.83 5.22
C SER A 83 6.57 8.40 5.76
N ALA A 84 7.69 7.97 6.33
CA ALA A 84 7.85 6.63 6.89
C ALA A 84 6.86 6.35 8.03
N THR A 85 6.72 7.27 8.98
CA THR A 85 5.83 7.11 10.14
C THR A 85 4.38 7.02 9.72
N PHE A 86 3.93 7.86 8.78
CA PHE A 86 2.57 7.81 8.24
C PHE A 86 2.28 6.46 7.55
N ARG A 87 3.21 5.96 6.72
CA ARG A 87 3.02 4.70 5.98
C ARG A 87 2.99 3.49 6.89
N VAL A 88 3.95 3.40 7.81
CA VAL A 88 4.03 2.30 8.77
C VAL A 88 2.79 2.30 9.65
N SER A 89 2.42 3.43 10.25
CA SER A 89 1.25 3.49 11.14
C SER A 89 -0.05 3.10 10.43
N SER A 90 -0.34 3.69 9.27
CA SER A 90 -1.56 3.41 8.51
C SER A 90 -1.63 1.96 8.04
N THR A 91 -0.51 1.42 7.52
CA THR A 91 -0.52 0.07 6.93
C THR A 91 -0.41 -1.01 8.01
N CYS A 92 0.25 -0.75 9.14
CA CYS A 92 0.20 -1.64 10.30
C CYS A 92 -1.20 -1.70 10.90
N ALA A 93 -1.92 -0.56 11.00
CA ALA A 93 -3.30 -0.58 11.48
C ALA A 93 -4.19 -1.47 10.60
N VAL A 94 -4.04 -1.35 9.27
CA VAL A 94 -4.74 -2.22 8.31
C VAL A 94 -4.32 -3.68 8.46
N ALA A 95 -3.02 -3.98 8.54
CA ALA A 95 -2.55 -5.36 8.69
C ALA A 95 -3.02 -6.02 9.99
N LEU A 96 -3.02 -5.27 11.09
CA LEU A 96 -3.54 -5.72 12.38
C LEU A 96 -5.05 -6.00 12.30
N TRP A 97 -5.81 -5.20 11.55
CA TRP A 97 -7.24 -5.44 11.33
C TRP A 97 -7.50 -6.83 10.71
N GLY A 98 -6.72 -7.19 9.67
CA GLY A 98 -6.79 -8.50 9.04
C GLY A 98 -6.30 -9.63 9.94
N LEU A 99 -5.19 -9.42 10.68
CA LEU A 99 -4.67 -10.40 11.64
C LEU A 99 -5.68 -10.73 12.75
N LEU A 100 -6.46 -9.74 13.17
CA LEU A 100 -7.50 -9.88 14.17
C LEU A 100 -8.82 -10.43 13.62
N GLY A 101 -8.88 -10.80 12.33
CA GLY A 101 -10.07 -11.40 11.72
C GLY A 101 -11.28 -10.45 11.74
N MET A 102 -11.05 -9.13 11.75
CA MET A 102 -12.12 -8.16 11.98
C MET A 102 -13.04 -8.00 10.77
N THR A 103 -12.62 -8.38 9.55
CA THR A 103 -13.48 -8.36 8.37
C THR A 103 -14.46 -9.54 8.34
N SER A 104 -14.03 -10.72 8.76
CA SER A 104 -14.90 -11.90 8.88
C SER A 104 -15.74 -11.92 10.15
N GLY A 105 -15.39 -11.12 11.16
CA GLY A 105 -16.06 -11.13 12.46
C GLY A 105 -15.77 -12.40 13.26
N LYS A 106 -14.72 -13.15 12.94
CA LYS A 106 -14.44 -14.47 13.54
C LYS A 106 -14.20 -14.43 15.06
N HIS A 107 -13.88 -13.25 15.60
CA HIS A 107 -13.57 -13.02 17.01
C HIS A 107 -14.60 -12.15 17.78
N PHE A 108 -15.75 -11.81 17.16
CA PHE A 108 -16.85 -11.03 17.77
C PHE A 108 -18.21 -11.69 17.48
#